data_AF-A0A2I0SNQ7-F1
#
_entry.id   AF-A0A2I0SNQ7-F1
#
_cell.length_a   1.000
_cell.length_b   1.000
_cell.length_c   1.000
_cell.angle_alpha   90.00
_cell.angle_beta   90.00
_cell.angle_gamma   90.00
#
_symmetry.space_group_name_H-M   'P 1'
#
loop_
_entity.id
_entity.type
_entity.pdbx_description
1 polymer ?
#
loop_
_entity_poly.entity_id
_entity_poly.type
_entity_poly.pdbx_seq_one_letter_code
_entity_poly.pdbx_strand_id
1 'polypeptide(L)'
;PGSDAVTGVLTVGRLLEVTAVDRVAVLGSPEGASSEAELVTRDHVRPEWREGRLVLAAMPAAGGTLVPFEVPDPTPCCAGH
;
A
#
# COMPACT_ATOMS: atom_id res chain seq x y z
N PRO A 1 13.75 -1.06 9.02
CA PRO A 1 14.03 0.31 8.53
C PRO A 1 13.28 0.58 7.23
N GLY A 2 12.28 1.47 7.26
CA GLY A 2 11.47 1.83 6.08
C GLY A 2 9.96 1.98 6.35
N SER A 3 9.45 1.41 7.45
CA SER A 3 8.04 1.52 7.85
C SER A 3 7.72 2.82 8.60
N ASP A 4 8.63 3.33 9.44
CA ASP A 4 8.37 4.50 10.29
C ASP A 4 8.20 5.82 9.50
N ALA A 5 8.75 5.89 8.28
CA ALA A 5 8.66 7.05 7.41
C ALA A 5 7.40 7.06 6.52
N VAL A 6 6.60 5.99 6.59
CA VAL A 6 5.45 5.75 5.69
C VAL A 6 4.16 5.85 6.50
N THR A 7 4.06 6.92 7.28
CA THR A 7 2.93 7.22 8.17
C THR A 7 2.09 8.35 7.59
N GLY A 8 0.75 8.26 7.71
CA GLY A 8 -0.18 9.27 7.18
C GLY A 8 -0.53 9.16 5.69
N VAL A 9 -0.45 10.30 4.96
CA VAL A 9 -0.82 10.44 3.54
C VAL A 9 0.40 10.90 2.76
N LEU A 10 0.74 10.17 1.70
CA LEU A 10 1.83 10.52 0.79
C LEU A 10 1.50 10.10 -0.63
N THR A 11 2.13 10.72 -1.62
CA THR A 11 1.96 10.30 -3.01
C THR A 11 2.71 9.00 -3.29
N VAL A 12 2.26 8.26 -4.29
CA VAL A 12 2.93 7.05 -4.77
C VAL A 12 4.38 7.35 -5.20
N GLY A 13 4.63 8.47 -5.88
CA GLY A 13 5.98 8.88 -6.25
C GLY A 13 6.88 9.01 -5.02
N ARG A 14 6.40 9.70 -3.97
CA ARG A 14 7.17 9.85 -2.73
C ARG A 14 7.41 8.53 -2.02
N LEU A 15 6.45 7.60 -2.03
CA LEU A 15 6.63 6.26 -1.48
C LEU A 15 7.80 5.53 -2.17
N LEU A 16 7.84 5.54 -3.50
CA LEU A 16 8.88 4.86 -4.27
C LEU A 16 10.27 5.52 -4.09
N GLU A 17 10.32 6.83 -3.81
CA GLU A 17 11.56 7.55 -3.54
C GLU A 17 12.14 7.27 -2.15
N VAL A 18 11.29 7.10 -1.14
CA VAL A 18 11.73 7.00 0.27
C VAL A 18 11.73 5.56 0.82
N THR A 19 11.27 4.59 0.03
CA THR A 19 11.19 3.18 0.41
C THR A 19 11.85 2.27 -0.63
N ALA A 20 12.03 0.99 -0.29
CA ALA A 20 12.48 -0.02 -1.22
C ALA A 20 11.36 -0.55 -2.14
N VAL A 21 10.14 0.01 -2.08
CA VAL A 21 9.04 -0.43 -2.94
C VAL A 21 9.36 -0.07 -4.38
N ASP A 22 9.33 -1.06 -5.26
CA ASP A 22 9.58 -0.90 -6.69
C ASP A 22 8.32 -0.49 -7.46
N ARG A 23 7.14 -0.90 -6.97
CA ARG A 23 5.87 -0.66 -7.66
C ARG A 23 4.66 -0.67 -6.72
N VAL A 24 3.68 0.17 -7.02
CA VAL A 24 2.33 0.07 -6.43
C VAL A 24 1.37 -0.57 -7.43
N ALA A 25 0.77 -1.69 -7.05
CA ALA A 25 -0.25 -2.39 -7.82
C ALA A 25 -1.64 -2.01 -7.31
N VAL A 26 -2.50 -1.49 -8.18
CA VAL A 26 -3.86 -1.08 -7.83
C VAL A 26 -4.84 -2.18 -8.24
N LEU A 27 -5.62 -2.67 -7.27
CA LEU A 27 -6.66 -3.66 -7.56
C LEU A 27 -7.69 -3.10 -8.55
N GLY A 28 -7.91 -3.83 -9.64
CA GLY A 28 -8.81 -3.42 -10.72
C GLY A 28 -8.21 -2.45 -11.73
N SER A 29 -6.95 -2.04 -11.60
CA SER A 29 -6.25 -1.20 -12.58
C SER A 29 -4.92 -1.83 -13.01
N PRO A 30 -4.83 -2.41 -14.22
CA PRO A 30 -3.60 -3.03 -14.72
C PRO A 30 -2.47 -2.02 -14.96
N GLU A 31 -2.82 -0.74 -15.17
CA GLU A 31 -1.84 0.34 -15.36
C GLU A 31 -1.12 0.69 -14.05
N GLY A 32 -1.73 0.37 -12.90
CA GLY A 32 -1.20 0.70 -11.58
C GLY A 32 -1.63 2.08 -11.10
N ALA A 33 -0.88 2.66 -10.16
CA ALA A 33 -1.14 3.98 -9.62
C ALA A 33 -0.32 5.06 -10.33
N SER A 34 -0.91 6.23 -10.56
CA SER A 34 -0.17 7.44 -10.92
C SER A 34 0.79 7.83 -9.80
N SER A 35 1.95 8.39 -10.14
CA SER A 35 2.91 8.93 -9.16
C SER A 35 2.32 10.05 -8.30
N GLU A 36 1.30 10.76 -8.80
CA GLU A 36 0.59 11.83 -8.08
C GLU A 36 -0.57 11.30 -7.23
N ALA A 37 -0.93 10.02 -7.34
CA ALA A 37 -2.02 9.44 -6.56
C ALA A 37 -1.66 9.46 -5.07
N GLU A 38 -2.59 9.94 -4.24
CA GLU A 38 -2.45 9.93 -2.79
C GLU A 38 -2.68 8.53 -2.24
N LEU A 39 -1.73 8.04 -1.44
CA LEU A 39 -1.78 6.79 -0.70
C LEU A 39 -1.89 7.09 0.80
N VAL A 40 -3.00 6.66 1.39
CA VAL A 40 -3.28 6.77 2.82
C VAL A 40 -2.81 5.47 3.49
N THR A 41 -1.60 5.49 4.06
CA THR A 41 -0.92 4.28 4.52
C THR A 41 -1.37 3.81 5.90
N ARG A 42 -2.00 4.69 6.70
CA ARG A 42 -2.51 4.36 8.05
C ARG A 42 -1.46 3.65 8.92
N ASP A 43 -0.20 4.07 8.77
CA ASP A 43 0.99 3.59 9.49
C ASP A 43 1.31 2.11 9.29
N HIS A 44 0.65 1.45 8.33
CA HIS A 44 0.80 0.03 8.06
C HIS A 44 0.94 -0.23 6.56
N VAL A 45 2.13 -0.67 6.14
CA VAL A 45 2.41 -1.09 4.77
C VAL A 45 3.16 -2.41 4.78
N ARG A 46 2.66 -3.38 4.02
CA ARG A 46 3.32 -4.67 3.82
C ARG A 46 3.49 -4.95 2.34
N PRO A 47 4.60 -4.48 1.75
CA PRO A 47 4.92 -4.83 0.38
C PRO A 47 5.36 -6.30 0.28
N GLU A 48 5.10 -6.91 -0.87
CA GLU A 48 5.38 -8.31 -1.16
C GLU A 48 6.37 -8.43 -2.30
N TRP A 49 7.28 -9.41 -2.22
CA TRP A 49 8.15 -9.75 -3.35
C TRP A 49 7.35 -10.50 -4.42
N ARG A 50 7.23 -9.91 -5.61
CA ARG A 50 6.56 -10.48 -6.77
C ARG A 50 7.43 -10.27 -8.00
N GLU A 51 7.71 -11.35 -8.73
CA GLU A 51 8.47 -11.28 -10.00
C GLU A 51 9.81 -10.53 -9.87
N GLY A 52 10.49 -10.67 -8.73
CA GLY A 52 11.77 -10.01 -8.45
C GLY A 52 11.66 -8.52 -8.09
N ARG A 53 10.46 -8.02 -7.82
CA ARG A 53 10.19 -6.63 -7.40
C ARG A 53 9.44 -6.60 -6.07
N LEU A 54 9.72 -5.61 -5.25
CA LEU A 54 8.97 -5.33 -4.03
C LEU A 54 7.71 -4.52 -4.38
N VAL A 55 6.54 -5.16 -4.35
CA VAL A 55 5.27 -4.60 -4.80
C VAL A 55 4.35 -4.31 -3.63
N LEU A 56 3.86 -3.08 -3.52
CA LEU A 56 2.80 -2.73 -2.58
C LEU A 56 1.44 -2.83 -3.26
N ALA A 57 0.57 -3.68 -2.74
CA ALA A 57 -0.83 -3.76 -3.19
C ALA A 57 -1.68 -2.67 -2.55
N ALA A 58 -2.43 -1.94 -3.36
CA ALA A 58 -3.34 -0.88 -2.94
C ALA A 58 -4.72 -1.04 -3.60
N MET A 59 -5.74 -0.47 -2.96
CA MET A 59 -7.11 -0.42 -3.47
C MET A 59 -7.61 1.02 -3.52
N PRO A 60 -8.47 1.37 -4.51
CA PRO A 60 -9.13 2.67 -4.53
C PRO A 60 -9.98 2.90 -3.28
N ALA A 61 -9.93 4.11 -2.76
CA ALA A 61 -10.72 4.58 -1.63
C ALA A 61 -11.49 5.86 -2.00
N ALA A 62 -12.36 6.31 -1.08
CA ALA A 62 -13.13 7.54 -1.27
C ALA A 62 -12.22 8.75 -1.53
N GLY A 63 -12.72 9.70 -2.32
CA GLY A 63 -12.00 10.94 -2.63
C GLY A 63 -10.87 10.79 -3.64
N GLY A 64 -10.78 9.68 -4.38
CA GLY A 64 -9.72 9.45 -5.37
C GLY A 64 -8.38 9.02 -4.76
N THR A 65 -8.38 8.62 -3.50
CA THR A 65 -7.20 8.16 -2.77
C THR A 65 -7.01 6.65 -2.93
N LEU A 66 -5.83 6.16 -2.58
CA LEU A 66 -5.49 4.75 -2.48
C LEU A 66 -5.25 4.39 -1.01
N VAL A 67 -5.55 3.16 -0.63
CA VAL A 67 -5.18 2.58 0.67
C VAL A 67 -4.45 1.26 0.47
N PRO A 68 -3.45 0.91 1.31
CA PRO A 68 -2.86 -0.43 1.30
C PRO A 68 -3.94 -1.51 1.43
N PHE A 69 -3.76 -2.63 0.73
CA PHE A 69 -4.71 -3.73 0.76
C PHE A 69 -4.80 -4.41 2.14
N GLU A 70 -3.70 -4.44 2.89
CA GLU A 70 -3.67 -5.10 4.19
C GLU A 70 -4.35 -4.24 5.27
N VAL A 71 -5.18 -4.89 6.08
CA VAL A 71 -5.79 -4.30 7.28
C VAL A 71 -4.96 -4.75 8.48
N PRO A 72 -4.44 -3.82 9.33
CA PRO A 72 -3.55 -4.16 10.44
C PRO A 72 -4.18 -5.08 11.49
N ASP A 73 -5.50 -5.07 11.60
CA ASP A 73 -6.27 -6.04 12.37
C ASP A 73 -7.13 -6.88 11.41
N PRO A 74 -6.69 -8.07 10.97
CA PRO A 74 -7.65 -9.05 10.51
C PRO A 74 -8.56 -9.32 11.69
N THR A 75 -9.86 -8.98 11.57
CA THR A 75 -10.87 -9.37 12.56
C THR A 75 -10.63 -10.84 12.87
N PRO A 76 -10.31 -11.24 14.12
CA PRO A 76 -10.08 -12.64 14.44
C PRO A 76 -11.41 -13.36 14.24
N CYS A 77 -11.61 -13.90 13.04
CA CYS A 77 -12.70 -14.78 12.72
C CYS A 77 -12.37 -16.13 13.36
N CYS A 78 -12.87 -16.29 14.59
CA CYS A 78 -13.16 -17.55 15.24
C CYS A 78 -11.95 -18.43 15.61
N ALA A 79 -11.20 -18.02 16.65
CA ALA A 79 -10.55 -18.98 17.55
C ALA A 79 -11.54 -19.33 18.67
N GLY A 80 -12.42 -20.30 18.43
CA GLY A 80 -13.45 -20.68 19.40
C GLY A 80 -14.42 -21.73 18.91
N HIS A 81 -13.90 -22.87 18.44
CA HIS A 81 -14.69 -24.10 18.26
C HIS A 81 -13.87 -25.31 18.72
#